data_AF-E5FYM2-F1
#
_entry.id   AF-E5FYM2-F1
#
_cell.length_a   1.000
_cell.length_b   1.000
_cell.length_c   1.000
_cell.angle_alpha   90.00
_cell.angle_beta   90.00
_cell.angle_gamma   90.00
#
_symmetry.space_group_name_H-M   'P 1'
#
loop_
_entity.id
_entity.type
_entity.pdbx_description
1 polymer ?
#
loop_
_entity_poly.entity_id
_entity_poly.type
_entity_poly.pdbx_seq_one_letter_code
_entity_poly.pdbx_strand_id
1 'polypeptide(L)'
;IAIAPAEERNDQIFIVAAVYTALIIIKTIFEALGRLFIALYGHGFCSCMRSIMFRKIMRHGCAYFDEERNSPGRILQRIITDSSTLNKIMESKLDILIPAVICPLFSLAAAMYINWKMALLCSFQFPAYFVIRIVQM
;
A
#
# COMPACT_ATOMS: atom_id res chain seq x y z
N ILE A 1 13.63 25.85 -24.78
CA ILE A 1 14.88 25.14 -25.12
C ILE A 1 15.80 25.92 -26.09
N ALA A 2 15.37 27.03 -26.71
CA ALA A 2 16.18 27.74 -27.70
C ALA A 2 16.49 29.24 -27.40
N ILE A 3 16.79 29.65 -26.16
CA ILE A 3 17.27 31.03 -25.92
C ILE A 3 18.21 31.27 -24.70
N ALA A 4 18.79 30.24 -24.07
CA ALA A 4 19.76 30.45 -22.99
C ALA A 4 21.22 30.23 -23.47
N PRO A 5 22.16 31.15 -23.20
CA PRO A 5 23.58 31.02 -23.57
C PRO A 5 24.21 29.75 -22.96
N ALA A 6 25.20 29.18 -23.65
CA ALA A 6 25.74 27.84 -23.36
C ALA A 6 26.35 27.68 -21.94
N GLU A 7 26.71 28.80 -21.30
CA GLU A 7 27.30 28.83 -19.96
C GLU A 7 26.23 28.73 -18.85
N GLU A 8 25.12 29.45 -18.96
CA GLU A 8 24.00 29.39 -17.98
C GLU A 8 23.24 28.05 -18.00
N ARG A 9 23.28 27.32 -19.12
CA ARG A 9 22.61 26.01 -19.25
C ARG A 9 23.22 24.97 -18.31
N ASN A 10 24.51 25.01 -18.05
CA ASN A 10 25.18 24.02 -17.19
C ASN A 10 24.77 24.21 -15.72
N ASP A 11 24.68 25.46 -15.25
CA ASP A 11 24.21 25.77 -13.90
C ASP A 11 22.73 25.42 -13.71
N GLN A 12 21.87 25.70 -14.70
CA GLN A 12 20.46 25.30 -14.67
C GLN A 12 20.30 23.77 -14.60
N ILE A 13 21.09 23.02 -15.37
CA ILE A 13 21.07 21.56 -15.33
C ILE A 13 21.55 21.05 -13.97
N PHE A 14 22.61 21.64 -13.42
CA PHE A 14 23.13 21.27 -12.10
C PHE A 14 22.11 21.51 -10.98
N ILE A 15 21.44 22.66 -10.98
CA ILE A 15 20.39 22.99 -10.01
C ILE A 15 19.20 22.03 -10.13
N VAL A 16 18.72 21.79 -11.35
CA VAL A 16 17.59 20.87 -11.58
C VAL A 16 17.98 19.45 -11.14
N ALA A 17 19.17 18.98 -11.47
CA ALA A 17 19.67 17.66 -11.05
C ALA A 17 19.78 17.54 -9.51
N ALA A 18 20.29 18.58 -8.85
CA ALA A 18 20.37 18.63 -7.39
C ALA A 18 18.97 18.56 -6.74
N VAL A 19 18.01 19.34 -7.26
CA VAL A 19 16.63 19.33 -6.77
C VAL A 19 15.96 17.97 -6.97
N TYR A 20 16.10 17.35 -8.14
CA TYR A 20 15.55 16.00 -8.39
C TYR A 20 16.14 14.95 -7.46
N THR A 21 17.46 15.01 -7.23
CA THR A 21 18.14 14.08 -6.31
C THR A 21 17.61 14.24 -4.89
N ALA A 22 17.46 15.49 -4.42
CA ALA A 22 16.88 15.78 -3.11
C ALA A 22 15.44 15.26 -2.99
N LEU A 23 14.60 15.46 -4.01
CA LEU A 23 13.23 14.95 -4.04
C LEU A 23 13.17 13.42 -3.97
N ILE A 24 14.07 12.71 -4.67
CA ILE A 24 14.14 11.24 -4.62
C ILE A 24 14.49 10.75 -3.22
N ILE A 25 15.46 11.39 -2.56
CA ILE A 25 15.85 11.05 -1.19
C ILE A 25 14.66 11.24 -0.24
N ILE A 26 14.00 12.40 -0.30
CA ILE A 26 12.82 12.71 0.53
C ILE A 26 11.70 11.70 0.28
N LYS A 27 11.39 11.41 -1.00
CA LYS A 27 10.36 10.43 -1.38
C LYS A 27 10.67 9.05 -0.82
N THR A 28 11.91 8.60 -0.93
CA THR A 28 12.35 7.29 -0.43
C THR A 28 12.22 7.19 1.09
N ILE A 29 12.57 8.25 1.82
CA ILE A 29 12.42 8.31 3.28
C ILE A 29 10.94 8.21 3.68
N PHE A 30 10.06 8.98 3.02
CA PHE A 30 8.62 8.93 3.30
C PHE A 30 8.02 7.55 3.02
N GLU A 31 8.42 6.92 1.92
CA GLU A 31 7.94 5.59 1.56
C GLU A 31 8.44 4.50 2.52
N ALA A 32 9.70 4.60 2.96
CA ALA A 32 10.25 3.73 3.99
C ALA A 32 9.53 3.89 5.32
N LEU A 33 9.24 5.14 5.72
CA LEU A 33 8.51 5.44 6.94
C LEU A 33 7.08 4.89 6.87
N GLY A 34 6.38 5.07 5.75
CA GLY A 34 5.04 4.50 5.52
C GLY A 34 5.03 2.98 5.66
N ARG A 35 6.00 2.29 5.05
CA ARG A 35 6.16 0.83 5.19
C ARG A 35 6.42 0.41 6.64
N LEU A 36 7.24 1.15 7.38
CA LEU A 36 7.50 0.87 8.79
C LEU A 36 6.23 0.99 9.63
N PHE A 37 5.41 2.02 9.39
CA PHE A 37 4.11 2.15 10.06
C PHE A 37 3.22 0.95 9.76
N ILE A 38 3.05 0.57 8.49
CA ILE A 38 2.23 -0.59 8.11
C ILE A 38 2.71 -1.87 8.80
N ALA A 39 4.03 -2.11 8.85
CA ALA A 39 4.60 -3.26 9.55
C ALA A 39 4.31 -3.24 11.06
N LEU A 40 4.46 -2.09 11.73
CA LEU A 40 4.14 -1.94 13.15
C LEU A 40 2.65 -2.23 13.43
N TYR A 41 1.76 -1.72 12.59
CA TYR A 41 0.32 -2.01 12.69
C TYR A 41 0.02 -3.50 12.45
N GLY A 42 0.70 -4.13 11.48
CA GLY A 42 0.59 -5.56 11.20
C GLY A 42 0.98 -6.44 12.39
N HIS A 43 2.08 -6.14 13.08
CA HIS A 43 2.48 -6.85 14.30
C HIS A 43 1.42 -6.80 15.41
N GLY A 44 0.80 -5.63 15.62
CA GLY A 44 -0.30 -5.46 16.57
C GLY A 44 -1.54 -6.26 16.17
N PHE A 45 -1.93 -6.19 14.89
CA PHE A 45 -3.06 -6.94 14.35
C PHE A 45 -2.88 -8.45 14.48
N CYS A 46 -1.71 -8.98 14.14
CA CYS A 46 -1.37 -10.39 14.27
C CYS A 46 -1.49 -10.88 15.73
N SER A 47 -0.99 -10.09 16.69
CA SER A 47 -1.07 -10.42 18.12
C SER A 47 -2.52 -10.44 18.63
N CYS A 48 -3.33 -9.48 18.20
CA CYS A 48 -4.77 -9.44 18.50
C CYS A 48 -5.50 -10.67 17.91
N MET A 49 -5.24 -11.01 16.64
CA MET A 49 -5.89 -12.15 16.00
C MET A 49 -5.54 -13.47 16.70
N ARG A 50 -4.28 -13.65 17.10
CA ARG A 50 -3.83 -14.83 17.86
C ARG A 50 -4.52 -14.94 19.22
N SER A 51 -4.67 -13.84 19.96
CA SER A 51 -5.31 -13.87 21.27
C SER A 51 -6.80 -14.21 21.17
N ILE A 52 -7.49 -13.68 20.14
CA ILE A 52 -8.90 -13.99 19.85
C ILE A 52 -9.06 -15.48 19.49
N MET A 53 -8.23 -15.99 18.58
CA MET A 53 -8.27 -17.40 18.17
C MET A 53 -7.98 -18.33 19.35
N PHE A 54 -6.94 -18.03 20.14
CA PHE A 54 -6.59 -18.81 21.32
C PHE A 54 -7.73 -18.83 22.34
N ARG A 55 -8.33 -17.68 22.63
CA ARG A 55 -9.46 -17.60 23.56
C ARG A 55 -10.68 -18.37 23.07
N LYS A 56 -10.91 -18.43 21.74
CA LYS A 56 -12.00 -19.23 21.16
C LYS A 56 -11.72 -20.72 21.29
N ILE A 57 -10.47 -21.14 21.09
CA ILE A 57 -10.07 -22.55 21.20
C ILE A 57 -10.16 -23.06 22.64
N MET A 58 -9.75 -22.25 23.61
CA MET A 58 -9.85 -22.58 25.05
C MET A 58 -11.30 -22.78 25.54
N ARG A 59 -12.32 -22.37 24.77
CA ARG A 59 -13.72 -22.61 25.10
C ARG A 59 -14.24 -23.97 24.63
N HIS A 60 -13.47 -24.73 23.84
CA HIS A 60 -13.83 -26.08 23.46
C HIS A 60 -13.54 -27.06 24.61
N GLY A 61 -14.40 -28.07 24.79
CA GLY A 61 -14.25 -29.09 25.84
C GLY A 61 -13.15 -30.11 25.54
N CYS A 62 -12.75 -30.90 26.55
CA CYS A 62 -11.65 -31.87 26.46
C CYS A 62 -11.83 -32.89 25.32
N ALA A 63 -13.05 -33.37 25.10
CA ALA A 63 -13.40 -34.30 24.02
C ALA A 63 -13.08 -33.77 22.61
N TYR A 64 -13.01 -32.45 22.43
CA TYR A 64 -12.59 -31.86 21.14
C TYR A 64 -11.10 -32.09 20.86
N PHE A 65 -10.26 -32.12 21.90
CA PHE A 65 -8.80 -32.28 21.80
C PHE A 65 -8.35 -33.75 21.77
N ASP A 66 -9.23 -34.68 22.11
CA ASP A 66 -8.96 -36.13 22.06
C ASP A 66 -8.93 -36.67 20.63
N GLU A 67 -9.55 -35.96 19.67
CA GLU A 67 -9.48 -36.30 18.25
C GLU A 67 -8.04 -36.12 17.74
N GLU A 68 -7.48 -37.12 17.04
CA GLU A 68 -6.10 -37.06 16.51
C GLU A 68 -5.90 -35.85 15.57
N ARG A 69 -6.96 -35.44 14.86
CA ARG A 69 -6.97 -34.20 14.07
C ARG A 69 -6.88 -32.95 14.94
N ASN A 70 -7.36 -32.92 16.16
CA ASN A 70 -7.46 -31.71 16.95
C ASN A 70 -6.40 -31.63 18.06
N SER A 71 -5.29 -32.36 17.89
CA SER A 71 -4.15 -32.27 18.80
C SER A 71 -3.75 -30.80 19.03
N PRO A 72 -3.58 -30.38 20.30
CA PRO A 72 -3.34 -28.98 20.65
C PRO A 72 -2.10 -28.39 19.96
N GLY A 73 -1.05 -29.21 19.74
CA GLY A 73 0.15 -28.78 19.01
C GLY A 73 -0.13 -28.44 17.55
N ARG A 74 -0.95 -29.25 16.87
CA ARG A 74 -1.32 -29.03 15.46
C ARG A 74 -2.20 -27.79 15.30
N ILE A 75 -3.15 -27.59 16.21
CA ILE A 75 -4.00 -26.41 16.22
C ILE A 75 -3.16 -25.15 16.46
N LEU A 76 -2.28 -25.17 17.46
CA LEU A 76 -1.40 -24.04 17.76
C LEU A 76 -0.52 -23.67 16.56
N GLN A 77 0.12 -24.67 15.93
CA GLN A 77 0.92 -24.46 14.73
C GLN A 77 0.09 -23.82 13.62
N ARG A 78 -1.14 -24.31 13.40
CA ARG A 78 -2.04 -23.75 12.40
C ARG A 78 -2.42 -22.30 12.68
N ILE A 79 -2.74 -21.95 13.93
CA ILE A 79 -2.97 -20.54 14.31
C ILE A 79 -1.73 -19.71 13.99
N ILE A 80 -0.54 -20.17 14.35
CA ILE A 80 0.71 -19.42 14.12
C ILE A 80 0.95 -19.20 12.63
N THR A 81 0.88 -20.26 11.83
CA THR A 81 1.15 -20.21 10.40
C THR A 81 0.09 -19.42 9.65
N ASP A 82 -1.19 -19.65 9.93
CA ASP A 82 -2.29 -18.96 9.26
C ASP A 82 -2.30 -17.47 9.67
N SER A 83 -2.07 -17.15 10.95
CA SER A 83 -2.04 -15.76 11.40
C SER A 83 -0.89 -14.94 10.81
N SER A 84 0.31 -15.52 10.76
CA SER A 84 1.47 -14.88 10.17
C SER A 84 1.34 -14.72 8.65
N THR A 85 0.78 -15.71 7.96
CA THR A 85 0.55 -15.66 6.50
C THR A 85 -0.47 -14.58 6.16
N LEU A 86 -1.60 -14.53 6.89
CA LEU A 86 -2.61 -13.49 6.70
C LEU A 86 -2.05 -12.10 6.96
N ASN A 87 -1.24 -11.92 8.00
CA ASN A 87 -0.62 -10.62 8.28
C ASN A 87 0.29 -10.16 7.13
N LYS A 88 1.14 -11.05 6.60
CA LYS A 88 2.00 -10.72 5.44
C LYS A 88 1.19 -10.34 4.20
N ILE A 89 0.10 -11.06 3.94
CA ILE A 89 -0.79 -10.74 2.82
C ILE A 89 -1.41 -9.36 3.05
N MET A 90 -1.92 -9.08 4.26
CA MET A 90 -2.51 -7.79 4.59
C MET A 90 -1.52 -6.64 4.46
N GLU A 91 -0.31 -6.78 5.01
CA GLU A 91 0.76 -5.79 4.86
C GLU A 91 1.07 -5.51 3.39
N SER A 92 1.22 -6.56 2.56
CA SER A 92 1.45 -6.42 1.13
C SER A 92 0.29 -5.75 0.40
N LYS A 93 -0.95 -6.05 0.77
CA LYS A 93 -2.12 -5.40 0.17
C LYS A 93 -2.25 -3.95 0.60
N LEU A 94 -2.02 -3.62 1.87
CA LEU A 94 -2.10 -2.26 2.39
C LEU A 94 -1.05 -1.35 1.76
N ASP A 95 0.18 -1.84 1.57
CA ASP A 95 1.27 -1.10 0.92
C ASP A 95 0.90 -0.65 -0.50
N ILE A 96 0.11 -1.45 -1.23
CA ILE A 96 -0.36 -1.13 -2.58
C ILE A 96 -1.67 -0.35 -2.56
N LEU A 97 -2.62 -0.72 -1.71
CA LEU A 97 -3.98 -0.17 -1.71
C LEU A 97 -4.00 1.28 -1.23
N ILE A 98 -3.21 1.62 -0.22
CA ILE A 98 -3.19 2.96 0.36
C ILE A 98 -2.73 4.00 -0.68
N PRO A 99 -1.57 3.84 -1.35
CA PRO A 99 -1.16 4.74 -2.43
C PRO A 99 -2.11 4.69 -3.64
N ALA A 100 -2.64 3.51 -3.99
CA ALA A 100 -3.55 3.37 -5.12
C ALA A 100 -4.85 4.18 -4.97
N VAL A 101 -5.25 4.51 -3.74
CA VAL A 101 -6.39 5.40 -3.48
C VAL A 101 -5.93 6.85 -3.33
N ILE A 102 -4.90 7.10 -2.51
CA ILE A 102 -4.49 8.48 -2.17
C ILE A 102 -3.88 9.20 -3.38
N CYS A 103 -3.01 8.54 -4.16
CA CYS A 103 -2.33 9.15 -5.30
C CYS A 103 -3.29 9.67 -6.38
N PRO A 104 -4.27 8.88 -6.89
CA PRO A 104 -5.21 9.41 -7.89
C PRO A 104 -6.13 10.48 -7.31
N LEU A 105 -6.56 10.38 -6.05
CA LEU A 105 -7.36 11.44 -5.42
C LEU A 105 -6.58 12.76 -5.34
N PHE A 106 -5.33 12.71 -4.88
CA PHE A 106 -4.48 13.89 -4.79
C PHE A 106 -4.15 14.46 -6.17
N SER A 107 -3.84 13.60 -7.14
CA SER A 107 -3.58 14.00 -8.53
C SER A 107 -4.80 14.65 -9.17
N LEU A 108 -6.00 14.10 -8.95
CA LEU A 108 -7.26 14.65 -9.45
C LEU A 108 -7.54 16.01 -8.82
N ALA A 109 -7.40 16.14 -7.50
CA ALA A 109 -7.60 17.40 -6.80
C ALA A 109 -6.61 18.49 -7.27
N ALA A 110 -5.33 18.14 -7.40
CA ALA A 110 -4.30 19.06 -7.90
C ALA A 110 -4.57 19.50 -9.36
N ALA A 111 -4.96 18.57 -10.23
CA ALA A 111 -5.33 18.88 -11.61
C ALA A 111 -6.54 19.83 -11.68
N MET A 112 -7.54 19.60 -10.83
CA MET A 112 -8.74 20.43 -10.76
C MET A 112 -8.43 21.85 -10.27
N TYR A 113 -7.48 22.00 -9.34
CA TYR A 113 -7.02 23.31 -8.85
C TYR A 113 -6.30 24.14 -9.92
N ILE A 114 -5.45 23.50 -10.74
CA ILE A 114 -4.68 24.21 -11.78
C ILE A 114 -5.59 24.66 -12.93
N ASN A 115 -6.37 23.74 -13.50
CA ASN A 115 -7.23 24.04 -14.64
C ASN A 115 -8.45 23.10 -14.65
N TRP A 116 -9.55 23.54 -14.02
CA TRP A 116 -10.77 22.75 -13.89
C TRP A 116 -11.36 22.26 -15.22
N LYS A 117 -11.22 23.03 -16.30
CA LYS A 117 -11.68 22.63 -17.65
C LYS A 117 -10.91 21.44 -18.22
N MET A 118 -9.58 21.42 -18.09
CA MET A 118 -8.74 20.32 -18.60
C MET A 118 -8.86 19.09 -17.71
N ALA A 119 -9.02 19.28 -16.38
CA ALA A 119 -9.21 18.20 -15.43
C ALA A 119 -10.52 17.43 -15.67
N LEU A 120 -11.62 18.11 -16.00
CA LEU A 120 -12.91 17.47 -16.34
C LEU A 120 -12.80 16.57 -17.58
N LEU A 121 -12.11 17.03 -18.63
CA LEU A 121 -11.89 16.24 -19.84
C LEU A 121 -11.07 14.96 -19.54
N CYS A 122 -9.96 15.09 -18.81
CA CYS A 122 -9.17 13.93 -18.38
C CYS A 122 -9.98 12.97 -17.48
N SER A 123 -10.82 13.51 -16.59
CA SER A 123 -11.65 12.72 -15.68
C SER A 123 -12.70 11.92 -16.42
N PHE A 124 -13.22 12.41 -17.56
CA PHE A 124 -14.17 11.67 -18.39
C PHE A 124 -13.50 10.58 -19.24
N GLN A 125 -12.23 10.77 -19.60
CA GLN A 125 -11.46 9.78 -20.34
C GLN A 125 -11.21 8.48 -19.53
N PHE A 126 -11.02 8.61 -18.23
CA PHE A 126 -10.75 7.47 -17.33
C PHE A 126 -11.90 6.42 -17.29
N PRO A 127 -13.17 6.79 -17.03
CA PRO A 127 -14.29 5.86 -17.07
C PRO A 127 -14.56 5.35 -18.49
N ALA A 128 -14.38 6.17 -19.52
CA ALA A 128 -14.54 5.72 -20.91
C ALA A 128 -13.55 4.59 -21.25
N TYR A 129 -12.27 4.75 -20.89
CA TYR A 129 -11.27 3.70 -21.09
C TYR A 129 -11.59 2.43 -20.30
N PHE A 130 -12.05 2.58 -19.05
CA PHE A 130 -12.44 1.45 -18.21
C PHE A 130 -13.63 0.67 -18.79
N VAL A 131 -14.66 1.37 -19.28
CA VAL A 131 -15.83 0.75 -19.93
C VAL A 131 -15.41 0.02 -21.20
N ILE A 132 -14.59 0.61 -22.06
CA ILE A 132 -14.11 -0.04 -23.28
C ILE A 132 -13.32 -1.31 -22.94
N ARG A 133 -12.45 -1.26 -21.93
CA ARG A 133 -11.67 -2.43 -21.49
C ARG A 133 -12.54 -3.54 -20.91
N ILE A 134 -13.62 -3.21 -20.22
CA ILE A 134 -14.60 -4.20 -19.74
C ILE A 134 -15.37 -4.83 -20.90
N VAL A 135 -15.77 -4.05 -21.90
CA VAL A 135 -16.54 -4.54 -23.05
C VAL A 135 -15.71 -5.45 -23.98
N GLN A 136 -14.39 -5.26 -24.02
CA GLN A 136 -13.47 -6.11 -24.79
C GLN A 136 -13.03 -7.39 -24.06
N MET A 137 -13.35 -7.52 -22.77
CA MET A 137 -13.07 -8.72 -21.97
C MET A 137 -14.23 -9.70 -22.04
#